data_AF-A0A966T521-F1
#
_entry.id   AF-A0A966T521-F1
#
_cell.length_a   1.000
_cell.length_b   1.000
_cell.length_c   1.000
_cell.angle_alpha   90.00
_cell.angle_beta   90.00
_cell.angle_gamma   90.00
#
_symmetry.space_group_name_H-M   'P 1'
#
loop_
_entity.id
_entity.type
_entity.pdbx_description
1 polymer ?
#
loop_
_entity_poly.entity_id
_entity_poly.type
_entity_poly.pdbx_seq_one_letter_code
_entity_poly.pdbx_strand_id
1 'polypeptide(L)'
;MALVLKQYYLACLSHASYLVGDSASGRAVVVDPQRDVSQYLDDAKSLGLSIELVIESHFHADFLSGHLELAAATGARIGYGAAAKGLTDFDIEVLEDGRRIDLGGASLQVLETPGHTPESICIVVYERGRPEPRAVLTGDTLFIGDVGRPDLLSSFG
;
A
#
# COMPACT_ATOMS: atom_id res chain seq x y z
N MET A 1 -0.64 1.19 -23.30
CA MET A 1 -0.39 0.25 -22.19
C MET A 1 -0.54 1.03 -20.91
N ALA A 2 -1.38 0.54 -20.01
CA ALA A 2 -2.08 1.36 -19.05
C ALA A 2 -1.72 0.95 -17.63
N LEU A 3 -1.42 1.96 -16.82
CA LEU A 3 -1.48 1.90 -15.37
C LEU A 3 -2.77 1.18 -14.94
N VAL A 4 -2.64 0.16 -14.11
CA VAL A 4 -3.74 -0.40 -13.34
C VAL A 4 -3.76 0.31 -12.00
N LEU A 5 -4.88 0.94 -11.66
CA LEU A 5 -5.15 1.51 -10.34
C LEU A 5 -6.59 1.12 -9.98
N LYS A 6 -6.74 0.06 -9.19
CA LYS A 6 -8.04 -0.47 -8.76
C LYS A 6 -8.20 -0.26 -7.25
N GLN A 7 -9.28 0.39 -6.85
CA GLN A 7 -9.68 0.54 -5.45
C GLN A 7 -10.64 -0.57 -5.05
N TYR A 8 -10.48 -1.06 -3.82
CA TYR A 8 -11.42 -1.95 -3.14
C TYR A 8 -11.87 -1.26 -1.86
N TYR A 9 -13.17 -1.29 -1.59
CA TYR A 9 -13.76 -0.60 -0.45
C TYR A 9 -14.59 -1.54 0.41
N LEU A 10 -14.23 -1.65 1.69
CA LEU A 10 -14.95 -2.44 2.68
C LEU A 10 -15.85 -1.53 3.51
N ALA A 11 -17.11 -1.41 3.09
CA ALA A 11 -18.03 -0.42 3.62
C ALA A 11 -18.27 -0.51 5.13
N CYS A 12 -18.25 -1.70 5.73
CA CYS A 12 -18.47 -1.85 7.17
C CYS A 12 -17.33 -1.30 8.04
N LEU A 13 -16.13 -1.15 7.48
CA LEU A 13 -14.96 -0.58 8.17
C LEU A 13 -14.57 0.80 7.61
N SER A 14 -15.26 1.28 6.57
CA SER A 14 -14.87 2.46 5.80
C SER A 14 -13.44 2.41 5.25
N HIS A 15 -12.91 1.20 5.04
CA HIS A 15 -11.52 0.95 4.67
C HIS A 15 -11.36 0.85 3.14
N ALA A 16 -10.40 1.60 2.59
CA ALA A 16 -10.01 1.56 1.18
C ALA A 16 -8.61 0.95 1.00
N SER A 17 -8.50 -0.01 0.08
CA SER A 17 -7.25 -0.66 -0.30
C SER A 17 -7.07 -0.61 -1.81
N TYR A 18 -5.86 -0.82 -2.31
CA TYR A 18 -5.54 -0.57 -3.72
C TYR A 18 -4.67 -1.65 -4.35
N LEU A 19 -4.97 -2.03 -5.58
CA LEU A 19 -4.06 -2.76 -6.47
C LEU A 19 -3.51 -1.77 -7.50
N VAL A 20 -2.19 -1.59 -7.49
CA VAL A 20 -1.48 -0.72 -8.43
C VAL A 20 -0.53 -1.56 -9.25
N GLY A 21 -0.54 -1.43 -10.57
CA GLY A 21 0.33 -2.24 -11.41
C GLY A 21 0.50 -1.71 -12.82
N ASP A 22 1.31 -2.41 -13.58
CA ASP A 22 1.48 -2.20 -15.01
C ASP A 22 1.15 -3.49 -15.76
N SER A 23 0.09 -3.44 -16.56
CA SER A 23 -0.36 -4.56 -17.39
C SER A 23 0.67 -4.99 -18.45
N ALA A 24 1.64 -4.12 -18.79
CA ALA A 24 2.69 -4.45 -19.73
C ALA A 24 3.82 -5.27 -19.12
N SER A 25 4.34 -4.85 -17.96
CA SER A 25 5.38 -5.58 -17.23
C SER A 25 4.83 -6.77 -16.45
N GLY A 26 3.53 -6.76 -16.13
CA GLY A 26 2.91 -7.72 -15.23
C GLY A 26 3.22 -7.47 -13.76
N ARG A 27 3.87 -6.37 -13.38
CA ARG A 27 4.29 -6.11 -11.99
C ARG A 27 3.23 -5.31 -11.24
N ALA A 28 2.96 -5.68 -10.00
CA ALA A 28 1.96 -5.04 -9.17
C ALA A 28 2.31 -4.97 -7.69
N VAL A 29 1.65 -4.05 -7.02
CA VAL A 29 1.70 -3.77 -5.59
C VAL A 29 0.28 -3.72 -5.05
N VAL A 30 0.07 -4.26 -3.85
CA VAL A 30 -1.16 -4.02 -3.09
C VAL A 30 -0.85 -3.06 -1.94
N VAL A 31 -1.73 -2.09 -1.69
CA VAL A 31 -1.62 -1.14 -0.58
C VAL A 31 -2.79 -1.34 0.38
N ASP A 32 -2.47 -1.51 1.67
CA ASP A 32 -3.40 -1.71 2.79
C ASP A 32 -4.41 -2.85 2.57
N PRO A 33 -3.98 -4.10 2.31
CA PRO A 33 -4.91 -5.18 2.00
C PRO A 33 -5.88 -5.51 3.14
N GLN A 34 -7.14 -5.72 2.78
CA GLN A 34 -8.12 -6.36 3.64
C GLN A 34 -7.69 -7.78 4.02
N ARG A 35 -8.19 -8.28 5.15
CA ARG A 35 -7.89 -9.63 5.65
C ARG A 35 -8.20 -10.74 4.66
N ASP A 36 -9.33 -10.64 3.96
CA ASP A 36 -9.67 -11.56 2.87
C ASP A 36 -8.96 -11.09 1.59
N VAL A 37 -7.95 -11.88 1.19
CA VAL A 37 -7.05 -11.52 0.10
C VAL A 37 -7.47 -12.06 -1.27
N SER A 38 -8.56 -12.86 -1.32
CA SER A 38 -9.00 -13.56 -2.53
C SER A 38 -9.22 -12.62 -3.71
N GLN A 39 -9.89 -11.49 -3.47
CA GLN A 39 -10.18 -10.48 -4.50
C GLN A 39 -8.90 -9.94 -5.17
N TYR A 40 -7.82 -9.70 -4.42
CA TYR A 40 -6.58 -9.19 -4.98
C TYR A 40 -5.89 -10.24 -5.85
N LEU A 41 -5.88 -11.50 -5.40
CA LEU A 41 -5.28 -12.62 -6.11
C LEU A 41 -6.03 -12.92 -7.42
N ASP A 42 -7.36 -12.92 -7.37
CA ASP A 42 -8.22 -13.16 -8.53
C ASP A 42 -8.08 -12.04 -9.57
N ASP A 43 -8.11 -10.79 -9.13
CA ASP A 43 -7.94 -9.64 -10.02
C ASP A 43 -6.53 -9.60 -10.61
N ALA A 44 -5.49 -9.79 -9.81
CA ALA A 44 -4.12 -9.84 -10.31
C ALA A 44 -3.97 -10.93 -11.38
N LYS A 45 -4.49 -12.14 -11.11
CA LYS A 45 -4.49 -13.23 -12.10
C LYS A 45 -5.25 -12.87 -13.38
N SER A 46 -6.44 -12.27 -13.26
CA SER A 46 -7.26 -11.89 -14.42
C SER A 46 -6.60 -10.82 -15.30
N LEU A 47 -5.79 -9.95 -14.69
CA LEU A 47 -5.09 -8.85 -15.33
C LEU A 47 -3.65 -9.22 -15.77
N GLY A 48 -3.20 -10.46 -15.52
CA GLY A 48 -1.84 -10.89 -15.81
C GLY A 48 -0.77 -10.23 -14.93
N LEU A 49 -1.14 -9.85 -13.71
CA LEU A 49 -0.28 -9.18 -12.75
C LEU A 49 0.29 -10.18 -11.71
N SER A 50 1.51 -9.90 -11.27
CA SER A 50 2.23 -10.56 -10.18
C SER A 50 2.44 -9.54 -9.06
N ILE A 51 1.86 -9.80 -7.89
CA ILE A 51 2.01 -8.95 -6.71
C ILE A 51 3.38 -9.23 -6.09
N GLU A 52 4.31 -8.28 -6.18
CA GLU A 52 5.71 -8.43 -5.72
C GLU A 52 6.00 -7.72 -4.39
N LEU A 53 5.11 -6.82 -3.98
CA LEU A 53 5.19 -6.04 -2.76
C LEU A 53 3.78 -5.76 -2.24
N VAL A 54 3.61 -5.90 -0.94
CA VAL A 54 2.46 -5.40 -0.19
C VAL A 54 2.94 -4.23 0.65
N ILE A 55 2.34 -3.06 0.47
CA ILE A 55 2.67 -1.87 1.24
C ILE A 55 1.59 -1.64 2.28
N GLU A 56 2.04 -1.39 3.49
CA GLU A 56 1.20 -0.90 4.57
C GLU A 56 1.54 0.57 4.77
N SER A 57 0.52 1.43 4.65
CA SER A 57 0.68 2.86 4.86
C SER A 57 1.03 3.16 6.31
N HIS A 58 0.54 2.35 7.26
CA HIS A 58 0.80 2.45 8.70
C HIS A 58 0.40 1.16 9.42
N PHE A 59 0.68 1.06 10.72
CA PHE A 59 0.08 0.06 11.59
C PHE A 59 -1.39 0.38 11.85
N HIS A 60 -2.29 -0.34 11.17
CA HIS A 60 -3.74 -0.17 11.29
C HIS A 60 -4.25 -0.56 12.69
N ALA A 61 -5.14 0.27 13.25
CA ALA A 61 -5.73 0.05 14.58
C ALA A 61 -7.18 -0.47 14.54
N ASP A 62 -7.79 -0.48 13.36
CA ASP A 62 -9.23 -0.69 13.13
C ASP A 62 -9.54 -1.99 12.37
N PHE A 63 -8.54 -2.60 11.72
CA PHE A 63 -8.66 -3.92 11.09
C PHE A 63 -7.38 -4.74 11.14
N LEU A 64 -7.52 -6.06 10.97
CA LEU A 64 -6.39 -6.96 10.77
C LEU A 64 -6.05 -7.01 9.28
N SER A 65 -4.86 -6.54 8.92
CA SER A 65 -4.42 -6.56 7.52
C SER A 65 -4.19 -7.98 6.98
N GLY A 66 -4.35 -8.13 5.67
CA GLY A 66 -4.05 -9.34 4.90
C GLY A 66 -2.61 -9.42 4.35
N HIS A 67 -1.66 -8.59 4.82
CA HIS A 67 -0.30 -8.58 4.26
C HIS A 67 0.44 -9.91 4.41
N LEU A 68 0.30 -10.60 5.55
CA LEU A 68 0.93 -11.91 5.76
C LEU A 68 0.32 -12.97 4.83
N GLU A 69 -1.00 -12.94 4.63
CA GLU A 69 -1.70 -13.86 3.74
C GLU A 69 -1.31 -13.64 2.28
N LEU A 70 -1.21 -12.37 1.84
CA LEU A 70 -0.72 -12.04 0.50
C LEU A 70 0.75 -12.45 0.32
N ALA A 71 1.62 -12.14 1.28
CA ALA A 71 3.02 -12.53 1.23
C ALA A 71 3.17 -14.06 1.15
N ALA A 72 2.41 -14.80 1.95
CA ALA A 72 2.40 -16.27 1.91
C ALA A 72 1.88 -16.83 0.57
N ALA A 73 0.88 -16.19 -0.04
CA ALA A 73 0.28 -16.65 -1.29
C ALA A 73 1.12 -16.33 -2.53
N THR A 74 1.86 -15.21 -2.53
CA THR A 74 2.55 -14.70 -3.73
C THR A 74 4.06 -14.66 -3.62
N GLY A 75 4.63 -14.78 -2.41
CA GLY A 75 6.03 -14.48 -2.15
C GLY A 75 6.37 -12.99 -2.16
N ALA A 76 5.35 -12.11 -2.11
CA ALA A 76 5.56 -10.67 -2.02
C ALA A 76 6.30 -10.30 -0.74
N ARG A 77 7.12 -9.25 -0.83
CA ARG A 77 7.69 -8.59 0.36
C ARG A 77 6.62 -7.73 1.01
N ILE A 78 6.78 -7.44 2.30
CA ILE A 78 5.90 -6.54 3.04
C ILE A 78 6.68 -5.28 3.34
N GLY A 79 6.13 -4.12 2.98
CA GLY A 79 6.78 -2.82 3.11
C GLY A 79 6.07 -1.91 4.09
N TYR A 80 6.84 -1.24 4.95
CA TYR A 80 6.40 -0.23 5.90
C TYR A 80 7.35 0.97 5.88
N GLY A 81 6.89 2.12 6.38
CA GLY A 81 7.72 3.32 6.57
C GLY A 81 8.91 3.11 7.51
N ALA A 82 9.92 3.98 7.42
CA ALA A 82 11.19 3.85 8.14
C ALA A 82 11.06 3.66 9.65
N ALA A 83 10.08 4.33 10.27
CA ALA A 83 9.83 4.25 11.72
C ALA A 83 9.30 2.89 12.19
N ALA A 84 8.86 2.00 11.29
CA ALA A 84 8.46 0.63 11.61
C ALA A 84 9.66 -0.31 11.85
N LYS A 85 10.87 0.11 11.50
CA LYS A 85 12.06 -0.75 11.55
C LYS A 85 12.31 -1.29 12.96
N GLY A 86 12.27 -2.62 13.09
CA GLY A 86 12.50 -3.32 14.35
C GLY A 86 11.31 -3.29 15.31
N LEU A 87 10.14 -2.85 14.83
CA LEU A 87 8.88 -2.89 15.58
C LEU A 87 7.98 -4.07 15.20
N THR A 88 8.29 -4.77 14.10
CA THR A 88 7.55 -5.94 13.62
C THR A 88 8.23 -7.24 14.04
N ASP A 89 7.43 -8.27 14.30
CA ASP A 89 7.90 -9.65 14.57
C ASP A 89 8.21 -10.45 13.28
N PHE A 90 8.16 -9.81 12.11
CA PHE A 90 8.43 -10.40 10.80
C PHE A 90 9.33 -9.49 9.95
N ASP A 91 9.93 -10.06 8.91
CA ASP A 91 10.80 -9.33 7.99
C ASP A 91 10.00 -8.30 7.16
N ILE A 92 10.48 -7.06 7.17
CA ILE A 92 9.93 -5.96 6.37
C ILE A 92 10.96 -5.34 5.45
N GLU A 93 10.48 -4.90 4.29
CA GLU A 93 11.16 -3.99 3.41
C GLU A 93 10.96 -2.56 3.90
N VAL A 94 12.03 -1.93 4.39
CA VAL A 94 11.95 -0.55 4.88
C VAL A 94 11.79 0.43 3.71
N LEU A 95 10.70 1.19 3.73
CA LEU A 95 10.34 2.19 2.74
C LEU A 95 10.70 3.58 3.27
N GLU A 96 11.90 4.05 2.93
CA GLU A 96 12.39 5.38 3.30
C GLU A 96 11.72 6.49 2.46
N ASP A 97 11.67 7.70 3.01
CA ASP A 97 11.18 8.88 2.28
C ASP A 97 11.86 9.06 0.91
N GLY A 98 11.04 9.41 -0.09
CA GLY A 98 11.49 9.63 -1.46
C GLY A 98 11.80 8.35 -2.25
N ARG A 99 11.78 7.17 -1.63
CA ARG A 99 12.03 5.88 -2.29
C ARG A 99 11.10 5.70 -3.49
N ARG A 100 11.68 5.22 -4.59
CA ARG A 100 10.95 4.90 -5.83
C ARG A 100 10.81 3.40 -6.05
N ILE A 101 9.61 2.95 -6.37
CA ILE A 101 9.30 1.58 -6.77
C ILE A 101 8.87 1.62 -8.23
N ASP A 102 9.69 1.06 -9.10
CA ASP A 102 9.40 1.00 -10.54
C ASP A 102 8.63 -0.28 -10.86
N LEU A 103 7.48 -0.14 -11.53
CA LEU A 103 6.65 -1.23 -12.03
C LEU A 103 6.67 -1.28 -13.57
N GLY A 104 7.50 -0.48 -14.25
CA GLY A 104 7.59 -0.40 -15.71
C GLY A 104 6.81 0.79 -16.27
N GLY A 105 5.55 0.58 -16.63
CA GLY A 105 4.63 1.64 -17.09
C GLY A 105 4.10 2.54 -15.96
N ALA A 106 4.27 2.12 -14.71
CA ALA A 106 3.90 2.86 -13.52
C ALA A 106 5.09 2.94 -12.55
N SER A 107 5.13 3.98 -11.71
CA SER A 107 6.05 4.03 -10.58
C SER A 107 5.38 4.62 -9.34
N LEU A 108 5.84 4.19 -8.17
CA LEU A 108 5.40 4.69 -6.89
C LEU A 108 6.52 5.51 -6.25
N GLN A 109 6.15 6.55 -5.50
CA GLN A 109 7.04 7.25 -4.58
C GLN A 109 6.50 7.16 -3.17
N VAL A 110 7.37 6.82 -2.24
CA VAL A 110 7.09 6.88 -0.81
C VAL A 110 7.28 8.32 -0.33
N LEU A 111 6.31 8.83 0.43
CA LEU A 111 6.43 10.06 1.20
C LEU A 111 6.21 9.72 2.67
N GLU A 112 7.17 10.02 3.53
CA GLU A 112 6.94 9.93 4.97
C GLU A 112 5.97 11.02 5.42
N THR A 113 4.91 10.60 6.09
CA THR A 113 3.83 11.49 6.54
C THR A 113 3.42 11.16 7.97
N PRO A 114 4.34 11.26 8.95
CA PRO A 114 4.03 10.96 10.34
C PRO A 114 2.95 11.91 10.87
N GLY A 115 2.05 11.36 11.68
CA GLY A 115 0.95 12.12 12.26
C GLY A 115 -0.04 11.19 12.92
N HIS A 116 -0.81 10.46 12.10
CA HIS A 116 -1.68 9.40 12.59
C HIS A 116 -0.89 8.33 13.34
N THR A 117 0.19 7.85 12.73
CA THR A 117 1.23 7.04 13.39
C THR A 117 2.64 7.57 13.05
N PRO A 118 3.69 7.22 13.83
CA PRO A 118 5.06 7.63 13.54
C PRO A 118 5.63 7.08 12.22
N GLU A 119 5.22 5.88 11.81
CA GLU A 119 5.67 5.20 10.59
C GLU A 119 4.79 5.45 9.36
N SER A 120 3.75 6.28 9.50
CA SER A 120 2.82 6.61 8.43
C SER A 120 3.54 7.09 7.16
N ILE A 121 3.18 6.50 6.01
CA ILE A 121 3.63 6.89 4.67
C ILE A 121 2.44 7.08 3.72
N CYS A 122 2.58 8.03 2.81
CA CYS A 122 1.72 8.18 1.64
C CYS A 122 2.43 7.59 0.40
N ILE A 123 1.65 7.03 -0.53
CA ILE A 123 2.17 6.47 -1.78
C ILE A 123 1.69 7.31 -2.97
N VAL A 124 2.63 7.99 -3.62
CA VAL A 124 2.36 8.79 -4.82
C VAL A 124 2.48 7.90 -6.05
N VAL A 125 1.41 7.80 -6.84
CA VAL A 125 1.34 6.96 -8.04
C VAL A 125 1.63 7.81 -9.28
N TYR A 126 2.56 7.36 -10.12
CA TYR A 126 2.91 8.01 -11.39
C TYR A 126 2.65 7.06 -12.56
N GLU A 127 2.17 7.64 -13.67
CA GLU A 127 2.03 6.95 -14.96
C GLU A 127 3.17 7.41 -15.88
N ARG A 128 3.85 6.46 -16.53
CA ARG A 128 4.97 6.75 -17.43
C ARG A 128 4.53 7.67 -18.57
N GLY A 129 5.34 8.70 -18.82
CA GLY A 129 5.06 9.70 -19.85
C GLY A 129 4.15 10.85 -19.39
N ARG A 130 3.72 10.87 -18.12
CA ARG A 130 3.07 12.02 -17.50
C ARG A 130 3.97 12.68 -16.45
N PRO A 131 4.10 14.02 -16.44
CA PRO A 131 4.91 14.71 -15.44
C PRO A 131 4.21 14.80 -14.08
N GLU A 132 2.88 14.80 -14.05
CA GLU A 132 2.08 14.95 -12.84
C GLU A 132 1.75 13.58 -12.21
N PRO A 133 1.65 13.49 -10.87
CA PRO A 133 1.18 12.29 -10.22
C PRO A 133 -0.28 12.00 -10.59
N ARG A 134 -0.61 10.72 -10.67
CA ARG A 134 -1.94 10.25 -11.03
C ARG A 134 -2.87 10.10 -9.82
N ALA A 135 -2.30 9.72 -8.68
CA ALA A 135 -2.98 9.63 -7.40
C ALA A 135 -1.97 9.75 -6.24
N VAL A 136 -2.48 10.01 -5.04
CA VAL A 136 -1.77 9.81 -3.78
C VAL A 136 -2.66 8.92 -2.91
N LEU A 137 -2.12 7.79 -2.47
CA LEU A 137 -2.76 6.90 -1.51
C LEU A 137 -2.31 7.35 -0.12
N THR A 138 -3.20 7.98 0.63
CA THR A 138 -2.85 8.77 1.80
C THR A 138 -2.89 8.01 3.12
N GLY A 139 -3.30 6.74 3.11
CA GLY A 139 -3.65 6.01 4.32
C GLY A 139 -4.55 6.86 5.21
N ASP A 140 -4.23 6.88 6.50
CA ASP A 140 -4.91 7.71 7.49
C ASP A 140 -4.24 9.08 7.70
N THR A 141 -3.29 9.49 6.86
CA THR A 141 -2.71 10.86 6.97
C THR A 141 -3.74 11.92 6.60
N LEU A 142 -4.47 11.72 5.50
CA LEU A 142 -5.42 12.68 4.95
C LEU A 142 -6.65 11.96 4.40
N PHE A 143 -7.84 12.44 4.79
CA PHE A 143 -9.13 11.98 4.29
C PHE A 143 -9.81 13.03 3.41
N ILE A 144 -10.91 12.65 2.78
CA ILE A 144 -11.78 13.61 2.07
C ILE A 144 -12.49 14.48 3.12
N GLY A 145 -11.92 15.66 3.37
CA GLY A 145 -12.48 16.66 4.28
C GLY A 145 -11.99 16.61 5.72
N ASP A 146 -11.02 15.75 6.05
CA ASP A 146 -10.46 15.63 7.41
C ASP A 146 -9.03 15.03 7.40
N VAL A 147 -8.42 14.84 8.58
CA VAL A 147 -7.10 14.21 8.77
C VAL A 147 -7.16 13.08 9.81
N GLY A 148 -6.17 12.19 9.78
CA GLY A 148 -6.00 11.17 10.81
C GLY A 148 -5.82 11.76 12.20
N ARG A 149 -6.44 11.09 13.17
CA ARG A 149 -6.31 11.42 14.58
C ARG A 149 -4.96 10.92 15.15
N PRO A 150 -4.23 11.71 15.94
CA PRO A 150 -2.89 11.33 16.45
C PRO A 150 -2.89 10.74 17.87
N ASP A 151 -4.06 10.42 18.43
CA ASP A 151 -4.25 10.07 19.85
C ASP A 151 -4.48 8.57 20.10
N LEU A 152 -4.38 7.73 19.07
CA LEU A 152 -4.65 6.28 19.16
C LEU A 152 -3.44 5.43 19.52
N LEU A 153 -2.23 5.99 19.55
CA LEU A 153 -0.96 5.28 19.82
C LEU A 153 -1.09 4.29 21.00
N SER A 154 -1.33 3.02 20.66
CA SER A 154 -1.55 1.94 21.63
C SER A 154 -1.17 0.54 21.12
N SER A 155 -0.68 0.39 19.88
CA SER A 155 -0.22 -0.92 19.38
C SER A 155 1.12 -0.82 18.65
N PHE A 156 2.08 -1.60 19.12
CA PHE A 156 3.16 -2.11 18.29
C PHE A 156 2.55 -3.30 17.52
N GLY A 157 2.65 -3.28 16.19
CA GLY A 157 2.01 -4.24 15.27
C GLY A 157 2.70 -5.59 15.25
#